data_AF-A0A7I9XZE2-F1
#
_entry.id   AF-A0A7I9XZE2-F1
#
_cell.length_a   1.000
_cell.length_b   1.000
_cell.length_c   1.000
_cell.angle_alpha   90.00
_cell.angle_beta   90.00
_cell.angle_gamma   90.00
#
_symmetry.space_group_name_H-M   'P 1'
#
loop_
_entity.id
_entity.type
_entity.pdbx_description
1 polymer ?
#
loop_
_entity_poly.entity_id
_entity_poly.type
_entity_poly.pdbx_seq_one_letter_code
_entity_poly.pdbx_strand_id
1 'polypeptide(L)'
;MTDWPCTGLLTDKYELTMLAAALRDGTANRRTTFELFARRLPEGRRYGVVAGTGRFLEVLPEFRFDDTACELLAGFLDPRTVEYLRDFRFRGDIDGYREGELYFPGSPVLSVRGSFAECIVLETLVLSIFNHDSAIASAAARMVSAAQGRPLIEMGSRRTHELAAVAAARAAYIAGFAASSNLEAQRRYGVPAEGTAAHAFTLLHTRTDGPDELAAFRAQVEALGTQTTLLIDTYDVRSGVANAVTAAGSTLGAVRIDSGELGVLARQAREQLDRLGATRTRIVVSGDLDEFTIAALRAEPVDSYGVGTALVTGSGAPTANMVYKLVEVDGIPVQKRSTHKESLGGRKEALRRARPSGTITEEVVHPAGRPPEAAGDCRVLTTPLVRAGQPVVDVDLAAARELVASGLRSLPWEGLKLSHGDPAIPTLQIPA
;
A
#
# COMPACT_ATOMS: atom_id res chain seq x y z
N MET A 1 24.54 14.20 -0.36
CA MET A 1 23.49 14.62 0.59
C MET A 1 22.20 14.70 -0.20
N THR A 2 21.30 13.74 -0.04
CA THR A 2 19.93 13.92 -0.52
C THR A 2 19.25 14.87 0.45
N ASP A 3 18.97 16.11 0.03
CA ASP A 3 18.09 17.04 0.75
C ASP A 3 16.71 16.37 0.86
N TRP A 4 16.51 15.62 1.93
CA TRP A 4 15.19 15.20 2.35
C TRP A 4 14.49 16.44 2.91
N PRO A 5 13.20 16.67 2.58
CA PRO A 5 12.46 17.76 3.18
C PRO A 5 12.46 17.63 4.71
N CYS A 6 12.60 18.75 5.41
CA CYS A 6 12.41 18.80 6.86
C CYS A 6 11.05 18.17 7.20
N THR A 7 11.08 17.01 7.87
CA THR A 7 9.90 16.17 8.14
C THR A 7 8.84 16.92 8.94
N GLY A 8 9.21 17.83 9.83
CA GLY A 8 8.28 18.69 10.57
C GLY A 8 7.46 19.62 9.68
N LEU A 9 7.91 19.90 8.44
CA LEU A 9 7.14 20.68 7.46
C LEU A 9 6.20 19.81 6.61
N LEU A 10 6.16 18.48 6.83
CA LEU A 10 5.14 17.58 6.26
C LEU A 10 3.84 17.65 7.07
N THR A 11 3.38 18.87 7.32
CA THR A 11 2.21 19.25 8.12
C THR A 11 1.45 20.36 7.41
N ASP A 12 0.14 20.41 7.63
CA ASP A 12 -0.66 21.53 7.18
C ASP A 12 -0.59 22.70 8.17
N LYS A 13 -0.54 23.93 7.64
CA LYS A 13 -0.45 25.17 8.44
C LYS A 13 -1.49 25.27 9.55
N TYR A 14 -2.69 24.72 9.36
CA TYR A 14 -3.76 24.81 10.34
C TYR A 14 -3.41 24.09 11.66
N GLU A 15 -2.65 22.98 11.60
CA GLU A 15 -2.18 22.25 12.78
C GLU A 15 -1.31 23.15 13.66
N LEU A 16 -0.39 23.91 13.04
CA LEU A 16 0.50 24.84 13.75
C LEU A 16 -0.25 26.05 14.30
N THR A 17 -1.28 26.54 13.60
CA THR A 17 -2.12 27.63 14.15
C THR A 17 -2.98 27.18 15.33
N MET A 18 -3.47 25.94 15.33
CA MET A 18 -4.18 25.36 16.47
C MET A 18 -3.24 25.12 17.65
N LEU A 19 -2.02 24.64 17.39
CA LEU A 19 -0.97 24.53 18.39
C LEU A 19 -0.69 25.87 19.06
N ALA A 20 -0.49 26.93 18.28
CA ALA A 20 -0.24 28.27 18.81
C ALA A 20 -1.40 28.78 19.69
N ALA A 21 -2.64 28.58 19.24
CA ALA A 21 -3.82 28.93 20.01
C ALA A 21 -3.90 28.15 21.34
N ALA A 22 -3.65 26.84 21.30
CA ALA A 22 -3.69 25.98 22.48
C ALA A 22 -2.55 26.27 23.48
N LEU A 23 -1.36 26.66 22.99
CA LEU A 23 -0.26 27.10 23.85
C LEU A 23 -0.63 28.40 24.58
N ARG A 24 -1.31 29.31 23.88
CA ARG A 24 -1.73 30.62 24.39
C ARG A 24 -2.87 30.51 25.40
N ASP A 25 -3.88 29.70 25.13
CA ASP A 25 -5.04 29.54 26.03
C ASP A 25 -4.80 28.54 27.18
N GLY A 26 -3.66 27.84 27.16
CA GLY A 26 -3.24 26.92 28.22
C GLY A 26 -3.74 25.49 28.05
N THR A 27 -4.41 25.16 26.95
CA THR A 27 -4.96 23.82 26.70
C THR A 27 -4.01 22.86 25.98
N ALA A 28 -2.85 23.34 25.50
CA ALA A 28 -1.85 22.54 24.78
C ALA A 28 -1.41 21.26 25.50
N ASN A 29 -1.32 21.28 26.83
CA ASN A 29 -0.82 20.16 27.64
C ASN A 29 -1.90 19.17 28.08
N ARG A 30 -3.17 19.41 27.70
CA ARG A 30 -4.27 18.49 28.04
C ARG A 30 -4.01 17.13 27.42
N ARG A 31 -4.36 16.06 28.14
CA ARG A 31 -4.14 14.69 27.67
C ARG A 31 -5.21 14.36 26.64
N THR A 32 -4.79 13.92 25.46
CA THR A 32 -5.71 13.63 24.35
C THR A 32 -5.44 12.27 23.75
N THR A 33 -6.50 11.65 23.24
CA THR A 33 -6.41 10.52 22.31
C THR A 33 -6.99 10.92 20.96
N PHE A 34 -6.19 10.79 19.91
CA PHE A 34 -6.64 10.89 18.53
C PHE A 34 -6.66 9.51 17.89
N GLU A 35 -7.64 9.25 17.04
CA GLU A 35 -7.77 7.98 16.32
C GLU A 35 -7.80 8.17 14.81
N LEU A 36 -7.11 7.28 14.11
CA LEU A 36 -7.15 7.11 12.66
C LEU A 36 -8.11 5.96 12.32
N PHE A 37 -9.13 6.23 11.52
CA PHE A 37 -10.09 5.21 11.07
C PHE A 37 -10.74 5.59 9.74
N ALA A 38 -11.21 4.59 8.98
CA ALA A 38 -12.04 4.82 7.80
C ALA A 38 -13.53 4.83 8.19
N ARG A 39 -14.29 5.83 7.75
CA ARG A 39 -15.76 5.85 7.95
C ARG A 39 -16.50 4.86 7.05
N ARG A 40 -15.93 4.62 5.87
CA ARG A 40 -16.40 3.69 4.85
C ARG A 40 -15.20 3.26 4.03
N LEU A 41 -15.28 2.09 3.41
CA LEU A 41 -14.31 1.67 2.41
C LEU A 41 -14.60 2.37 1.08
N PRO A 42 -13.63 2.50 0.16
CA PRO A 42 -13.92 2.84 -1.22
C PRO A 42 -14.97 1.90 -1.83
N GLU A 43 -15.72 2.40 -2.81
CA GLU A 43 -16.84 1.66 -3.40
C GLU A 43 -16.41 0.28 -3.91
N GLY A 44 -17.17 -0.76 -3.59
CA GLY A 44 -16.90 -2.14 -3.99
C GLY A 44 -15.75 -2.85 -3.25
N ARG A 45 -15.05 -2.19 -2.31
CA ARG A 45 -14.05 -2.83 -1.45
C ARG A 45 -14.73 -3.56 -0.28
N ARG A 46 -14.32 -4.80 -0.05
CA ARG A 46 -14.85 -5.67 1.03
C ARG A 46 -14.07 -5.57 2.33
N TYR A 47 -12.85 -5.08 2.26
CA TYR A 47 -11.92 -4.88 3.37
C TYR A 47 -10.93 -3.80 2.94
N GLY A 48 -10.20 -3.23 3.90
CA GLY A 48 -8.94 -2.56 3.64
C GLY A 48 -7.78 -3.36 4.23
N VAL A 49 -6.57 -3.08 3.76
CA VAL A 49 -5.32 -3.62 4.29
C VAL A 49 -4.54 -2.49 4.95
N VAL A 50 -4.19 -2.64 6.23
CA VAL A 50 -3.35 -1.68 6.94
C VAL A 50 -1.95 -1.72 6.35
N ALA A 51 -1.53 -0.62 5.74
CA ALA A 51 -0.16 -0.42 5.30
C ALA A 51 0.27 1.02 5.59
N GLY A 52 1.58 1.22 5.77
CA GLY A 52 2.19 2.50 6.12
C GLY A 52 2.69 2.55 7.57
N THR A 53 2.34 1.59 8.42
CA THR A 53 2.82 1.53 9.82
C THR A 53 4.34 1.57 9.88
N GLY A 54 5.02 0.75 9.08
CA GLY A 54 6.49 0.73 9.07
C GLY A 54 7.10 2.07 8.65
N ARG A 55 6.60 2.64 7.56
CA ARG A 55 7.02 3.97 7.10
C ARG A 55 6.76 5.08 8.12
N PHE A 56 5.62 5.03 8.81
CA PHE A 56 5.31 5.99 9.86
C PHE A 56 6.28 5.87 11.03
N LEU A 57 6.60 4.64 11.46
CA LEU A 57 7.55 4.40 12.55
C LEU A 57 9.00 4.79 12.18
N GLU A 58 9.38 4.71 10.90
CA GLU A 58 10.67 5.23 10.40
C GLU A 58 10.73 6.78 10.46
N VAL A 59 9.63 7.47 10.13
CA VAL A 59 9.61 8.93 10.05
C VAL A 59 9.36 9.59 11.40
N LEU A 60 8.63 8.95 12.32
CA LEU A 60 8.21 9.53 13.59
C LEU A 60 9.39 10.06 14.45
N PRO A 61 10.52 9.34 14.65
CA PRO A 61 11.66 9.86 15.41
C PRO A 61 12.37 11.05 14.75
N GLU A 62 12.27 11.11 13.42
CA GLU A 62 12.84 12.15 12.58
C GLU A 62 11.93 13.35 12.42
N PHE A 63 10.65 13.28 12.84
CA PHE A 63 9.68 14.38 12.76
C PHE A 63 10.11 15.54 13.67
N ARG A 64 10.87 16.47 13.08
CA ARG A 64 11.54 17.58 13.76
C ARG A 64 11.48 18.84 12.91
N PHE A 65 11.65 19.98 13.56
CA PHE A 65 11.75 21.29 12.93
C PHE A 65 13.19 21.75 13.09
N ASP A 66 13.93 21.80 11.98
CA ASP A 66 15.29 22.34 11.96
C ASP A 66 15.28 23.88 12.03
N ASP A 67 16.47 24.48 12.13
CA ASP A 67 16.59 25.93 12.29
C ASP A 67 15.97 26.69 11.10
N THR A 68 16.15 26.20 9.87
CA THR A 68 15.57 26.80 8.67
C THR A 68 14.03 26.72 8.68
N ALA A 69 13.46 25.60 9.12
CA ALA A 69 12.02 25.48 9.32
C ALA A 69 11.53 26.45 10.40
N CYS A 70 12.24 26.57 11.53
CA CYS A 70 11.88 27.51 12.59
C CYS A 70 11.91 28.97 12.12
N GLU A 71 12.91 29.37 11.32
CA GLU A 71 13.00 30.71 10.73
C GLU A 71 11.80 31.01 9.82
N LEU A 72 11.44 30.05 8.95
CA LEU A 72 10.26 30.18 8.09
C LEU A 72 8.97 30.34 8.92
N LEU A 73 8.80 29.50 9.94
CA LEU A 73 7.60 29.45 10.77
C LEU A 73 7.46 30.70 11.67
N ALA A 74 8.57 31.34 12.06
CA ALA A 74 8.57 32.62 12.77
C ALA A 74 7.90 33.76 11.97
N GLY A 75 7.72 33.60 10.65
CA GLY A 75 6.96 34.53 9.83
C GLY A 75 5.46 34.61 10.17
N PHE A 76 4.89 33.64 10.88
CA PHE A 76 3.48 33.68 11.29
C PHE A 76 3.17 33.08 12.69
N LEU A 77 4.12 32.40 13.32
CA LEU A 77 3.99 31.89 14.68
C LEU A 77 4.67 32.82 15.69
N ASP A 78 4.13 32.88 16.90
CA ASP A 78 4.75 33.62 17.99
C ASP A 78 6.03 32.91 18.51
N PRO A 79 6.96 33.65 19.16
CA PRO A 79 8.24 33.08 19.59
C PRO A 79 8.13 31.84 20.48
N ARG A 80 7.12 31.76 21.35
CA ARG A 80 6.91 30.61 22.25
C ARG A 80 6.51 29.37 21.47
N THR A 81 5.66 29.52 20.45
CA THR A 81 5.30 28.40 19.57
C THR A 81 6.50 27.92 18.76
N VAL A 82 7.32 28.83 18.21
CA VAL A 82 8.54 28.47 17.48
C VAL A 82 9.54 27.73 18.37
N GLU A 83 9.73 28.20 19.61
CA GLU A 83 10.57 27.52 20.61
C GLU A 83 10.07 26.11 20.93
N TYR A 84 8.76 25.95 21.13
CA TYR A 84 8.16 24.62 21.30
C TYR A 84 8.44 23.68 20.11
N LEU A 85 8.32 24.18 18.87
CA LEU A 85 8.57 23.38 17.66
C LEU A 85 10.05 23.00 17.50
N ARG A 86 10.98 23.91 17.85
CA ARG A 86 12.42 23.64 17.84
C ARG A 86 12.79 22.44 18.73
N ASP A 87 12.21 22.42 19.93
CA ASP A 87 12.45 21.36 20.92
C ASP A 87 11.54 20.14 20.75
N PHE A 88 10.64 20.16 19.76
CA PHE A 88 9.61 19.17 19.59
C PHE A 88 10.19 17.76 19.45
N ARG A 89 9.76 16.86 20.33
CA ARG A 89 9.90 15.41 20.17
C ARG A 89 8.60 14.78 20.60
N PHE A 90 8.09 13.82 19.82
CA PHE A 90 6.95 13.04 20.26
C PHE A 90 7.35 12.17 21.46
N ARG A 91 6.61 12.27 22.57
CA ARG A 91 6.81 11.50 23.82
C ARG A 91 5.57 10.70 24.19
N GLY A 92 4.54 10.72 23.34
CA GLY A 92 3.31 9.99 23.55
C GLY A 92 3.42 8.48 23.30
N ASP A 93 2.27 7.83 23.44
CA ASP A 93 2.09 6.41 23.14
C ASP A 93 1.25 6.26 21.87
N ILE A 94 1.55 5.23 21.08
CA ILE A 94 0.75 4.87 19.91
C ILE A 94 0.40 3.40 20.00
N ASP A 95 -0.89 3.11 19.89
CA ASP A 95 -1.44 1.78 19.69
C ASP A 95 -2.04 1.70 18.29
N GLY A 96 -2.09 0.51 17.70
CA GLY A 96 -2.72 0.36 16.40
C GLY A 96 -2.70 -1.07 15.92
N TYR A 97 -3.13 -1.26 14.68
CA TYR A 97 -3.11 -2.55 14.03
C TYR A 97 -1.70 -2.85 13.50
N ARG A 98 -1.33 -4.12 13.48
CA ARG A 98 -0.09 -4.57 12.83
C ARG A 98 -0.17 -4.31 11.32
N GLU A 99 0.96 -3.97 10.70
CA GLU A 99 1.02 -3.82 9.25
C GLU A 99 0.64 -5.15 8.57
N GLY A 100 -0.21 -5.07 7.54
CA GLY A 100 -0.79 -6.22 6.86
C GLY A 100 -2.11 -6.73 7.45
N GLU A 101 -2.56 -6.21 8.60
CA GLU A 101 -3.87 -6.54 9.15
C GLU A 101 -5.00 -6.02 8.25
N LEU A 102 -6.13 -6.74 8.19
CA LEU A 102 -7.32 -6.24 7.52
C LEU A 102 -8.05 -5.26 8.44
N TYR A 103 -8.63 -4.19 7.88
CA TYR A 103 -9.50 -3.28 8.61
C TYR A 103 -10.84 -3.09 7.90
N PHE A 104 -11.82 -2.64 8.67
CA PHE A 104 -13.20 -2.43 8.26
C PHE A 104 -13.65 -1.01 8.64
N PRO A 105 -14.80 -0.53 8.15
CA PRO A 105 -15.31 0.78 8.57
C PRO A 105 -15.44 0.87 10.10
N GLY A 106 -14.91 1.96 10.68
CA GLY A 106 -14.94 2.21 12.12
C GLY A 106 -13.86 1.52 12.95
N SER A 107 -12.95 0.74 12.34
CA SER A 107 -11.77 0.19 13.03
C SER A 107 -10.86 1.32 13.55
N PRO A 108 -10.43 1.32 14.83
CA PRO A 108 -9.41 2.24 15.33
C PRO A 108 -8.01 1.78 14.87
N VAL A 109 -7.70 1.97 13.58
CA VAL A 109 -6.46 1.51 12.93
C VAL A 109 -5.21 2.03 13.65
N LEU A 110 -5.27 3.28 14.14
CA LEU A 110 -4.22 3.91 14.95
C LEU A 110 -4.86 4.74 16.06
N SER A 111 -4.26 4.73 17.25
CA SER A 111 -4.61 5.58 18.39
C SER A 111 -3.35 6.28 18.92
N VAL A 112 -3.29 7.60 18.81
CA VAL A 112 -2.16 8.45 19.23
C VAL A 112 -2.54 9.15 20.53
N ARG A 113 -1.72 8.96 21.58
CA ARG A 113 -1.99 9.45 22.94
C ARG A 113 -0.84 10.31 23.44
N GLY A 114 -1.15 11.51 23.90
CA GLY A 114 -0.14 12.48 24.32
C GLY A 114 -0.77 13.76 24.83
N SER A 115 0.00 14.84 24.87
CA SER A 115 -0.59 16.18 24.96
C SER A 115 -1.29 16.54 23.64
N PHE A 116 -2.26 17.47 23.68
CA PHE A 116 -2.86 18.02 22.46
C PHE A 116 -1.79 18.55 21.51
N ALA A 117 -0.81 19.28 22.05
CA ALA A 117 0.29 19.87 21.28
C ALA A 117 1.15 18.83 20.54
N GLU A 118 1.32 17.63 21.11
CA GLU A 118 2.03 16.53 20.45
C GLU A 118 1.18 15.82 19.40
N CYS A 119 -0.09 15.57 19.71
CA CYS A 119 -0.93 14.73 18.86
C CYS A 119 -1.41 15.47 17.61
N ILE A 120 -1.59 16.79 17.68
CA ILE A 120 -2.18 17.57 16.59
C ILE A 120 -1.24 17.78 15.41
N VAL A 121 0.07 17.92 15.66
CA VAL A 121 1.08 18.17 14.61
C VAL A 121 1.40 16.92 13.77
N LEU A 122 0.86 15.76 14.14
CA LEU A 122 1.06 14.50 13.43
C LEU A 122 -0.07 14.19 12.44
N GLU A 123 -1.18 14.94 12.45
CA GLU A 123 -2.41 14.60 11.71
C GLU A 123 -2.14 14.42 10.21
N THR A 124 -1.53 15.41 9.56
CA THR A 124 -1.21 15.37 8.13
C THR A 124 -0.27 14.23 7.77
N LEU A 125 0.80 14.03 8.54
CA LEU A 125 1.79 12.99 8.26
C LEU A 125 1.15 11.59 8.34
N VAL A 126 0.42 11.32 9.42
CA VAL A 126 -0.28 10.05 9.64
C VAL A 126 -1.30 9.82 8.52
N LEU A 127 -2.12 10.82 8.19
CA LEU A 127 -3.12 10.70 7.14
C LEU A 127 -2.49 10.46 5.77
N SER A 128 -1.41 11.16 5.44
CA SER A 128 -0.72 11.03 4.16
C SER A 128 -0.17 9.62 3.96
N ILE A 129 0.56 9.09 4.95
CA ILE A 129 1.16 7.76 4.89
C ILE A 129 0.08 6.67 4.83
N PHE A 130 -0.84 6.65 5.80
CA PHE A 130 -1.80 5.54 5.90
C PHE A 130 -2.83 5.57 4.77
N ASN A 131 -3.29 6.75 4.31
CA ASN A 131 -4.24 6.79 3.20
C ASN A 131 -3.63 6.29 1.89
N HIS A 132 -2.40 6.68 1.59
CA HIS A 132 -1.72 6.25 0.38
C HIS A 132 -1.41 4.75 0.44
N ASP A 133 -0.66 4.32 1.46
CA ASP A 133 -0.12 2.97 1.51
C ASP A 133 -1.23 1.92 1.65
N SER A 134 -2.25 2.19 2.48
CA SER A 134 -3.39 1.29 2.64
C SER A 134 -4.27 1.23 1.39
N ALA A 135 -4.38 2.31 0.61
CA ALA A 135 -5.08 2.28 -0.69
C ALA A 135 -4.38 1.36 -1.69
N ILE A 136 -3.05 1.49 -1.81
CA ILE A 136 -2.25 0.64 -2.69
C ILE A 136 -2.32 -0.82 -2.23
N ALA A 137 -2.10 -1.09 -0.94
CA ALA A 137 -2.12 -2.45 -0.39
C ALA A 137 -3.49 -3.12 -0.57
N SER A 138 -4.58 -2.38 -0.40
CA SER A 138 -5.94 -2.90 -0.60
C SER A 138 -6.24 -3.23 -2.07
N ALA A 139 -5.77 -2.39 -3.00
CA ALA A 139 -5.87 -2.67 -4.43
C ALA A 139 -5.02 -3.90 -4.82
N ALA A 140 -3.77 -3.94 -4.36
CA ALA A 140 -2.84 -5.02 -4.60
C ALA A 140 -3.37 -6.37 -4.07
N ALA A 141 -3.93 -6.41 -2.87
CA ALA A 141 -4.49 -7.64 -2.27
C ALA A 141 -5.64 -8.23 -3.12
N ARG A 142 -6.45 -7.36 -3.75
CA ARG A 142 -7.49 -7.80 -4.68
C ARG A 142 -6.91 -8.33 -5.99
N MET A 143 -5.86 -7.70 -6.52
CA MET A 143 -5.14 -8.21 -7.69
C MET A 143 -4.47 -9.56 -7.40
N VAL A 144 -3.85 -9.73 -6.23
CA VAL A 144 -3.25 -10.99 -5.76
C VAL A 144 -4.31 -12.09 -5.66
N SER A 145 -5.45 -11.78 -5.04
CA SER A 145 -6.59 -12.70 -5.00
C SER A 145 -7.07 -13.03 -6.42
N ALA A 146 -7.01 -12.06 -7.33
CA ALA A 146 -7.41 -12.24 -8.71
C ALA A 146 -6.41 -13.03 -9.56
N ALA A 147 -5.14 -13.09 -9.19
CA ALA A 147 -4.12 -13.80 -9.95
C ALA A 147 -4.08 -15.31 -9.67
N GLN A 148 -4.77 -15.81 -8.63
CA GLN A 148 -4.85 -17.22 -8.24
C GLN A 148 -3.47 -17.92 -8.16
N GLY A 149 -2.49 -17.24 -7.57
CA GLY A 149 -1.13 -17.76 -7.38
C GLY A 149 -0.15 -17.47 -8.51
N ARG A 150 -0.60 -16.90 -9.64
CA ARG A 150 0.30 -16.38 -10.68
C ARG A 150 1.05 -15.14 -10.15
N PRO A 151 2.38 -15.03 -10.35
CA PRO A 151 3.15 -13.89 -9.87
C PRO A 151 2.68 -12.56 -10.46
N LEU A 152 2.75 -11.52 -9.63
CA LEU A 152 2.46 -10.13 -9.99
C LEU A 152 3.71 -9.28 -9.77
N ILE A 153 4.01 -8.39 -10.73
CA ILE A 153 5.16 -7.49 -10.69
C ILE A 153 4.65 -6.04 -10.71
N GLU A 154 5.09 -5.22 -9.76
CA GLU A 154 4.75 -3.79 -9.71
C GLU A 154 5.60 -3.00 -10.71
N MET A 155 4.96 -2.34 -11.68
CA MET A 155 5.61 -1.63 -12.79
C MET A 155 5.11 -0.19 -12.96
N GLY A 156 4.48 0.37 -11.93
CA GLY A 156 3.76 1.64 -11.95
C GLY A 156 4.58 2.87 -11.57
N SER A 157 5.87 2.74 -11.24
CA SER A 157 6.73 3.86 -10.81
C SER A 157 6.67 5.10 -11.73
N ARG A 158 6.47 4.92 -13.05
CA ARG A 158 6.36 6.01 -14.04
C ARG A 158 4.97 6.70 -14.09
N ARG A 159 4.04 6.29 -13.24
CA ARG A 159 2.63 6.74 -13.22
C ARG A 159 2.25 7.39 -11.90
N THR A 160 3.20 7.53 -10.98
CA THR A 160 3.04 8.16 -9.66
C THR A 160 4.27 9.01 -9.35
N HIS A 161 4.24 9.73 -8.23
CA HIS A 161 5.34 10.59 -7.78
C HIS A 161 6.54 9.77 -7.31
N GLU A 162 7.74 10.35 -7.38
CA GLU A 162 9.04 9.67 -7.23
C GLU A 162 9.15 8.96 -5.87
N LEU A 163 8.76 9.62 -4.77
CA LEU A 163 8.73 9.00 -3.44
C LEU A 163 7.52 8.08 -3.23
N ALA A 164 6.38 8.40 -3.85
CA ALA A 164 5.18 7.56 -3.81
C ALA A 164 5.38 6.25 -4.58
N ALA A 165 6.25 6.22 -5.59
CA ALA A 165 6.61 5.00 -6.32
C ALA A 165 7.30 3.98 -5.41
N VAL A 166 8.23 4.44 -4.57
CA VAL A 166 8.93 3.60 -3.59
C VAL A 166 7.94 3.06 -2.55
N ALA A 167 7.04 3.92 -2.08
CA ALA A 167 5.96 3.56 -1.15
C ALA A 167 5.00 2.52 -1.75
N ALA A 168 4.55 2.73 -2.98
CA ALA A 168 3.63 1.85 -3.66
C ALA A 168 4.25 0.48 -3.93
N ALA A 169 5.52 0.42 -4.33
CA ALA A 169 6.27 -0.83 -4.48
C ALA A 169 6.33 -1.62 -3.16
N ARG A 170 6.62 -0.95 -2.04
CA ARG A 170 6.61 -1.56 -0.70
C ARG A 170 5.22 -2.08 -0.31
N ALA A 171 4.18 -1.26 -0.48
CA ALA A 171 2.81 -1.63 -0.14
C ALA A 171 2.28 -2.80 -1.01
N ALA A 172 2.60 -2.81 -2.31
CA ALA A 172 2.26 -3.91 -3.20
C ALA A 172 2.96 -5.22 -2.79
N TYR A 173 4.24 -5.14 -2.39
CA TYR A 173 4.97 -6.29 -1.89
C TYR A 173 4.38 -6.82 -0.57
N ILE A 174 4.00 -5.96 0.37
CA ILE A 174 3.26 -6.39 1.58
C ILE A 174 1.97 -7.13 1.19
N ALA A 175 1.24 -6.62 0.20
CA ALA A 175 -0.05 -7.19 -0.18
C ALA A 175 0.04 -8.54 -0.93
N GLY A 176 1.21 -8.89 -1.49
CA GLY A 176 1.42 -10.18 -2.13
C GLY A 176 2.10 -10.15 -3.51
N PHE A 177 2.44 -8.98 -4.06
CA PHE A 177 3.20 -8.90 -5.31
C PHE A 177 4.56 -9.57 -5.16
N ALA A 178 5.03 -10.28 -6.17
CA ALA A 178 6.27 -11.06 -6.10
C ALA A 178 7.52 -10.17 -6.18
N ALA A 179 7.46 -9.12 -7.01
CA ALA A 179 8.56 -8.21 -7.28
C ALA A 179 8.07 -6.80 -7.67
N SER A 180 9.01 -5.87 -7.81
CA SER A 180 8.78 -4.52 -8.32
C SER A 180 9.87 -4.15 -9.34
N SER A 181 9.59 -3.20 -10.22
CA SER A 181 10.61 -2.56 -11.08
C SER A 181 11.38 -1.43 -10.37
N ASN A 182 10.99 -1.08 -9.14
CA ASN A 182 11.53 0.07 -8.40
C ASN A 182 12.83 -0.29 -7.65
N LEU A 183 13.97 0.20 -8.15
CA LEU A 183 15.28 -0.06 -7.57
C LEU A 183 15.48 0.57 -6.18
N GLU A 184 14.83 1.71 -5.89
CA GLU A 184 14.93 2.32 -4.56
C GLU A 184 14.15 1.51 -3.52
N ALA A 185 13.04 0.88 -3.89
CA ALA A 185 12.32 -0.03 -3.01
C ALA A 185 13.16 -1.29 -2.70
N GLN A 186 13.92 -1.79 -3.67
CA GLN A 186 14.91 -2.84 -3.42
C GLN A 186 15.99 -2.38 -2.46
N ARG A 187 16.62 -1.22 -2.72
CA ARG A 187 17.70 -0.68 -1.89
C ARG A 187 17.26 -0.43 -0.45
N ARG A 188 16.09 0.19 -0.27
CA ARG A 188 15.61 0.65 1.04
C ARG A 188 14.91 -0.46 1.83
N TYR A 189 14.14 -1.31 1.17
CA TYR A 189 13.23 -2.26 1.83
C TYR A 189 13.49 -3.73 1.48
N GLY A 190 14.45 -4.02 0.59
CA GLY A 190 14.73 -5.40 0.16
C GLY A 190 13.64 -6.02 -0.72
N VAL A 191 12.73 -5.21 -1.28
CA VAL A 191 11.73 -5.70 -2.24
C VAL A 191 12.45 -6.28 -3.47
N PRO A 192 12.17 -7.53 -3.89
CA PRO A 192 12.79 -8.11 -5.07
C PRO A 192 12.57 -7.23 -6.31
N ALA A 193 13.65 -6.92 -7.02
CA ALA A 193 13.59 -6.12 -8.24
C ALA A 193 13.59 -7.00 -9.50
N GLU A 194 12.69 -6.73 -10.43
CA GLU A 194 12.61 -7.38 -11.74
C GLU A 194 12.43 -6.37 -12.89
N GLY A 195 13.07 -6.64 -14.04
CA GLY A 195 12.95 -5.85 -15.25
C GLY A 195 13.93 -6.33 -16.32
N THR A 196 13.53 -6.34 -17.58
CA THR A 196 14.38 -6.80 -18.69
C THR A 196 14.60 -5.71 -19.74
N ALA A 197 13.60 -5.44 -20.57
CA ALA A 197 13.67 -4.45 -21.63
C ALA A 197 12.34 -3.71 -21.84
N ALA A 198 12.41 -2.57 -22.50
CA ALA A 198 11.28 -1.79 -22.99
C ALA A 198 11.37 -1.67 -24.52
N HIS A 199 10.29 -1.22 -25.17
CA HIS A 199 10.25 -1.05 -26.64
C HIS A 199 11.40 -0.20 -27.18
N ALA A 200 11.88 0.78 -26.41
CA ALA A 200 13.03 1.62 -26.79
C ALA A 200 14.27 0.80 -27.16
N PHE A 201 14.52 -0.33 -26.48
CA PHE A 201 15.67 -1.18 -26.78
C PHE A 201 15.51 -1.91 -28.12
N THR A 202 14.31 -2.41 -28.43
CA THR A 202 14.01 -3.00 -29.74
C THR A 202 14.11 -1.94 -30.85
N LEU A 203 13.49 -0.77 -30.64
CA LEU A 203 13.49 0.34 -31.59
C LEU A 203 14.90 0.89 -31.89
N LEU A 204 15.82 0.82 -30.91
CA LEU A 204 17.22 1.23 -31.07
C LEU A 204 17.94 0.43 -32.17
N HIS A 205 17.47 -0.77 -32.51
CA HIS A 205 18.07 -1.62 -33.55
C HIS A 205 17.54 -1.31 -34.95
N THR A 206 16.92 -0.14 -35.15
CA THR A 206 16.52 0.33 -36.48
C THR A 206 17.74 0.75 -37.31
N ARG A 207 17.81 0.26 -38.55
CA ARG A 207 18.85 0.57 -39.53
C ARG A 207 18.26 1.37 -40.70
N THR A 208 19.13 1.79 -41.64
CA THR A 208 18.72 2.54 -42.84
C THR A 208 17.75 1.79 -43.74
N ASP A 209 17.76 0.46 -43.70
CA ASP A 209 16.91 -0.45 -44.45
C ASP A 209 15.69 -0.95 -43.67
N GLY A 210 15.53 -0.58 -42.39
CA GLY A 210 14.34 -0.87 -41.59
C GLY A 210 14.61 -1.36 -40.17
N PRO A 211 13.56 -1.79 -39.45
CA PRO A 211 13.68 -2.33 -38.10
C PRO A 211 14.35 -3.72 -38.08
N ASP A 212 15.22 -3.98 -37.10
CA ASP A 212 15.87 -5.29 -36.88
C ASP A 212 15.61 -5.82 -35.45
N GLU A 213 14.38 -6.29 -35.21
CA GLU A 213 13.96 -6.84 -33.91
C GLU A 213 14.76 -8.10 -33.51
N LEU A 214 15.13 -8.94 -34.48
CA LEU A 214 15.91 -10.15 -34.21
C LEU A 214 17.31 -9.79 -33.67
N ALA A 215 17.96 -8.74 -34.20
CA ALA A 215 19.22 -8.25 -33.65
C ALA A 215 19.06 -7.78 -32.21
N ALA A 216 17.97 -7.07 -31.88
CA ALA A 216 17.69 -6.66 -30.50
C ALA A 216 17.56 -7.86 -29.56
N PHE A 217 16.77 -8.87 -29.95
CA PHE A 217 16.60 -10.07 -29.13
C PHE A 217 17.90 -10.86 -28.96
N ARG A 218 18.72 -10.98 -30.01
CA ARG A 218 20.05 -11.62 -29.91
C ARG A 218 20.95 -10.88 -28.96
N ALA A 219 21.03 -9.55 -29.05
CA ALA A 219 21.83 -8.73 -28.15
C ALA A 219 21.37 -8.86 -26.69
N GLN A 220 20.06 -8.91 -26.43
CA GLN A 220 19.54 -9.11 -25.08
C GLN A 220 19.84 -10.51 -24.54
N VAL A 221 19.70 -11.55 -25.36
CA VAL A 221 20.00 -12.94 -24.97
C VAL A 221 21.50 -13.11 -24.72
N GLU A 222 22.35 -12.48 -25.51
CA GLU A 222 23.81 -12.47 -25.29
C GLU A 222 24.17 -11.81 -23.95
N ALA A 223 23.52 -10.71 -23.61
CA ALA A 223 23.79 -9.97 -22.37
C ALA A 223 23.20 -10.62 -21.12
N LEU A 224 21.98 -11.16 -21.20
CA LEU A 224 21.18 -11.58 -20.03
C LEU A 224 20.94 -13.10 -19.97
N GLY A 225 21.37 -13.84 -20.99
CA GLY A 225 21.12 -15.27 -21.12
C GLY A 225 19.71 -15.62 -21.59
N THR A 226 19.49 -16.91 -21.87
CA THR A 226 18.22 -17.41 -22.44
C THR A 226 17.05 -17.37 -21.48
N GLN A 227 17.28 -17.19 -20.17
CA GLN A 227 16.20 -17.09 -19.18
C GLN A 227 15.56 -15.70 -19.11
N THR A 228 15.99 -14.75 -19.93
CA THR A 228 15.39 -13.42 -20.06
C THR A 228 13.94 -13.46 -20.57
N THR A 229 13.24 -12.35 -20.38
CA THR A 229 11.92 -12.06 -20.97
C THR A 229 12.08 -11.13 -22.16
N LEU A 230 11.65 -11.55 -23.35
CA LEU A 230 11.70 -10.77 -24.60
C LEU A 230 10.34 -10.11 -24.89
N LEU A 231 10.34 -8.82 -25.24
CA LEU A 231 9.13 -8.03 -25.53
C LEU A 231 8.75 -8.17 -27.01
N ILE A 232 7.67 -8.90 -27.30
CA ILE A 232 7.38 -9.43 -28.65
C ILE A 232 6.33 -8.64 -29.44
N ASP A 233 5.80 -7.55 -28.89
CA ASP A 233 4.71 -6.77 -29.49
C ASP A 233 5.17 -5.38 -29.96
N THR A 234 6.46 -5.21 -30.26
CA THR A 234 6.97 -3.93 -30.78
C THR A 234 6.46 -3.63 -32.19
N TYR A 235 6.36 -4.65 -33.04
CA TYR A 235 5.86 -4.51 -34.42
C TYR A 235 4.69 -5.44 -34.72
N ASP A 236 4.85 -6.75 -34.47
CA ASP A 236 3.82 -7.77 -34.67
C ASP A 236 4.13 -9.00 -33.81
N VAL A 237 3.14 -9.48 -33.04
CA VAL A 237 3.31 -10.58 -32.09
C VAL A 237 3.75 -11.87 -32.75
N ARG A 238 3.25 -12.18 -33.95
CA ARG A 238 3.60 -13.42 -34.66
C ARG A 238 5.06 -13.41 -35.09
N SER A 239 5.53 -12.33 -35.70
CA SER A 239 6.94 -12.20 -36.08
C SER A 239 7.83 -12.11 -34.83
N GLY A 240 7.38 -11.41 -33.77
CA GLY A 240 8.06 -11.32 -32.48
C GLY A 240 8.31 -12.68 -31.81
N VAL A 241 7.31 -13.57 -31.77
CA VAL A 241 7.50 -14.94 -31.25
C VAL A 241 8.54 -15.72 -32.07
N ALA A 242 8.47 -15.62 -33.40
CA ALA A 242 9.43 -16.32 -34.27
C ALA A 242 10.86 -15.80 -34.06
N ASN A 243 11.02 -14.49 -33.96
CA ASN A 243 12.31 -13.83 -33.68
C ASN A 243 12.84 -14.24 -32.30
N ALA A 244 11.97 -14.25 -31.28
CA ALA A 244 12.34 -14.62 -29.92
C ALA A 244 12.87 -16.06 -29.82
N VAL A 245 12.17 -17.02 -30.43
CA VAL A 245 12.62 -18.42 -30.48
C VAL A 245 13.89 -18.57 -31.34
N THR A 246 14.02 -17.81 -32.43
CA THR A 246 15.24 -17.81 -33.25
C THR A 246 16.45 -17.28 -32.48
N ALA A 247 16.26 -16.28 -31.61
CA ALA A 247 17.33 -15.68 -30.81
C ALA A 247 17.76 -16.55 -29.63
N ALA A 248 16.81 -17.18 -28.93
CA ALA A 248 17.06 -17.87 -27.65
C ALA A 248 16.90 -19.40 -27.68
N GLY A 249 16.40 -19.97 -28.78
CA GLY A 249 16.05 -21.37 -28.90
C GLY A 249 14.77 -21.76 -28.13
N SER A 250 14.50 -23.08 -28.06
CA SER A 250 13.33 -23.64 -27.36
C SER A 250 13.40 -23.54 -25.83
N THR A 251 14.54 -23.10 -25.28
CA THR A 251 14.77 -22.91 -23.85
C THR A 251 14.53 -21.47 -23.38
N LEU A 252 13.97 -20.61 -24.23
CA LEU A 252 13.64 -19.22 -23.89
C LEU A 252 12.80 -19.16 -22.60
N GLY A 253 13.22 -18.32 -21.65
CA GLY A 253 12.57 -18.20 -20.34
C GLY A 253 11.16 -17.64 -20.42
N ALA A 254 10.97 -16.50 -21.10
CA ALA A 254 9.66 -15.89 -21.27
C ALA A 254 9.55 -14.95 -22.47
N VAL A 255 8.31 -14.68 -22.89
CA VAL A 255 7.93 -13.57 -23.75
C VAL A 255 6.98 -12.62 -23.01
N ARG A 256 7.00 -11.32 -23.33
CA ARG A 256 6.08 -10.32 -22.78
C ARG A 256 5.22 -9.68 -23.88
N ILE A 257 3.93 -9.52 -23.60
CA ILE A 257 2.94 -8.80 -24.42
C ILE A 257 2.41 -7.63 -23.56
N ASP A 258 2.49 -6.40 -24.07
CA ASP A 258 2.15 -5.16 -23.34
C ASP A 258 0.95 -4.41 -23.94
N SER A 259 0.46 -4.84 -25.12
CA SER A 259 -0.59 -4.14 -25.85
C SER A 259 -1.52 -5.07 -26.63
N GLY A 260 -2.66 -4.51 -27.10
CA GLY A 260 -3.67 -5.22 -27.89
C GLY A 260 -4.63 -6.08 -27.06
N GLU A 261 -5.33 -6.99 -27.73
CA GLU A 261 -6.29 -7.91 -27.11
C GLU A 261 -5.54 -9.05 -26.39
N LEU A 262 -5.07 -8.77 -25.17
CA LEU A 262 -4.12 -9.57 -24.41
C LEU A 262 -4.48 -11.07 -24.32
N GLY A 263 -5.76 -11.40 -24.10
CA GLY A 263 -6.19 -12.81 -24.04
C GLY A 263 -6.05 -13.53 -25.38
N VAL A 264 -6.48 -12.89 -26.48
CA VAL A 264 -6.35 -13.43 -27.83
C VAL A 264 -4.87 -13.60 -28.20
N LEU A 265 -4.06 -12.58 -27.93
CA LEU A 265 -2.62 -12.59 -28.24
C LEU A 265 -1.86 -13.62 -27.41
N ALA A 266 -2.19 -13.80 -26.13
CA ALA A 266 -1.59 -14.84 -25.29
C ALA A 266 -1.85 -16.25 -25.85
N ARG A 267 -3.08 -16.56 -26.30
CA ARG A 267 -3.40 -17.84 -26.95
C ARG A 267 -2.62 -18.05 -28.24
N GLN A 268 -2.58 -17.04 -29.10
CA GLN A 268 -1.85 -17.09 -30.36
C GLN A 268 -0.34 -17.30 -30.14
N ALA A 269 0.23 -16.58 -29.17
CA ALA A 269 1.63 -16.74 -28.77
C ALA A 269 1.90 -18.15 -28.23
N ARG A 270 1.04 -18.67 -27.35
CA ARG A 270 1.17 -20.03 -26.81
C ARG A 270 1.17 -21.10 -27.91
N GLU A 271 0.18 -21.06 -28.80
CA GLU A 271 0.08 -21.99 -29.93
C GLU A 271 1.32 -21.93 -30.85
N GLN A 272 1.86 -20.73 -31.07
CA GLN A 272 3.05 -20.55 -31.90
C GLN A 272 4.32 -21.03 -31.20
N LEU A 273 4.52 -20.70 -29.93
CA LEU A 273 5.64 -21.20 -29.12
C LEU A 273 5.65 -22.73 -29.09
N ASP A 274 4.48 -23.36 -28.95
CA ASP A 274 4.35 -24.82 -28.94
C ASP A 274 4.74 -25.44 -30.28
N ARG A 275 4.27 -24.87 -31.40
CA ARG A 275 4.69 -25.31 -32.75
C ARG A 275 6.19 -25.18 -32.99
N LEU A 276 6.82 -24.18 -32.38
CA LEU A 276 8.27 -23.95 -32.47
C LEU A 276 9.08 -24.76 -31.44
N GLY A 277 8.42 -25.62 -30.64
CA GLY A 277 9.06 -26.46 -29.64
C GLY A 277 9.41 -25.76 -28.31
N ALA A 278 9.05 -24.49 -28.15
CA ALA A 278 9.29 -23.67 -26.96
C ALA A 278 8.15 -23.84 -25.92
N THR A 279 7.77 -25.07 -25.62
CA THR A 279 6.59 -25.44 -24.82
C THR A 279 6.68 -25.01 -23.34
N ARG A 280 7.87 -24.67 -22.86
CA ARG A 280 8.13 -24.21 -21.49
C ARG A 280 8.32 -22.69 -21.35
N THR A 281 8.38 -21.96 -22.46
CA THR A 281 8.53 -20.50 -22.44
C THR A 281 7.30 -19.86 -21.82
N ARG A 282 7.48 -19.07 -20.77
CA ARG A 282 6.38 -18.40 -20.06
C ARG A 282 5.85 -17.20 -20.84
N ILE A 283 4.59 -16.85 -20.62
CA ILE A 283 3.93 -15.67 -21.18
C ILE A 283 3.67 -14.69 -20.04
N VAL A 284 4.31 -13.53 -20.12
CA VAL A 284 4.09 -12.38 -19.23
C VAL A 284 3.17 -11.41 -19.95
N VAL A 285 2.15 -10.91 -19.25
CA VAL A 285 1.29 -9.85 -19.78
C VAL A 285 1.45 -8.61 -18.92
N SER A 286 1.63 -7.45 -19.54
CA SER A 286 1.67 -6.17 -18.86
C SER A 286 0.75 -5.14 -19.53
N GLY A 287 0.53 -4.01 -18.85
CA GLY A 287 -0.29 -2.90 -19.36
C GLY A 287 -1.17 -2.29 -18.26
N ASP A 288 -2.28 -1.67 -18.66
CA ASP A 288 -3.31 -1.12 -17.76
C ASP A 288 -4.18 -2.24 -17.13
N LEU A 289 -3.52 -3.22 -16.51
CA LEU A 289 -4.17 -4.32 -15.80
C LEU A 289 -4.73 -3.85 -14.46
N ASP A 290 -5.95 -4.25 -14.15
CA ASP A 290 -6.56 -4.14 -12.84
C ASP A 290 -7.04 -5.52 -12.34
N GLU A 291 -7.66 -5.58 -11.16
CA GLU A 291 -8.15 -6.87 -10.63
C GLU A 291 -9.20 -7.55 -11.53
N PHE A 292 -9.95 -6.79 -12.33
CA PHE A 292 -11.01 -7.30 -13.21
C PHE A 292 -10.40 -7.91 -14.47
N THR A 293 -9.45 -7.21 -15.07
CA THR A 293 -8.71 -7.65 -16.24
C THR A 293 -7.85 -8.87 -15.90
N ILE A 294 -7.16 -8.87 -14.75
CA ILE A 294 -6.43 -10.05 -14.25
C ILE A 294 -7.38 -11.24 -14.08
N ALA A 295 -8.59 -11.02 -13.53
CA ALA A 295 -9.58 -12.07 -13.37
C ALA A 295 -10.06 -12.64 -14.72
N ALA A 296 -10.25 -11.78 -15.73
CA ALA A 296 -10.63 -12.21 -17.08
C ALA A 296 -9.52 -13.04 -17.76
N LEU A 297 -8.25 -12.67 -17.55
CA LEU A 297 -7.09 -13.36 -18.11
C LEU A 297 -6.74 -14.69 -17.42
N ARG A 298 -7.48 -15.13 -16.39
CA ARG A 298 -7.22 -16.39 -15.69
C ARG A 298 -7.35 -17.61 -16.60
N ALA A 299 -8.34 -17.60 -17.50
CA ALA A 299 -8.58 -18.69 -18.44
C ALA A 299 -7.54 -18.73 -19.57
N GLU A 300 -6.74 -17.68 -19.71
CA GLU A 300 -5.75 -17.53 -20.76
C GLU A 300 -4.38 -18.10 -20.33
N PRO A 301 -3.52 -18.50 -21.31
CA PRO A 301 -2.20 -19.07 -21.04
C PRO A 301 -1.21 -17.97 -20.66
N VAL A 302 -1.46 -17.30 -19.54
CA VAL A 302 -0.63 -16.26 -18.95
C VAL A 302 0.00 -16.79 -17.67
N ASP A 303 1.31 -16.65 -17.52
CA ASP A 303 2.06 -17.17 -16.38
C ASP A 303 2.28 -16.13 -15.28
N SER A 304 2.36 -14.85 -15.65
CA SER A 304 2.54 -13.73 -14.69
C SER A 304 2.06 -12.41 -15.27
N TYR A 305 1.82 -11.42 -14.40
CA TYR A 305 1.31 -10.11 -14.79
C TYR A 305 2.20 -8.96 -14.30
N GLY A 306 2.46 -7.98 -15.17
CA GLY A 306 3.07 -6.70 -14.83
C GLY A 306 2.00 -5.62 -14.70
N VAL A 307 1.86 -5.02 -13.51
CA VAL A 307 0.77 -4.08 -13.22
C VAL A 307 1.32 -2.69 -12.95
N GLY A 308 0.82 -1.69 -13.69
CA GLY A 308 1.26 -0.30 -13.61
C GLY A 308 0.24 0.63 -12.97
N THR A 309 -0.41 1.44 -13.82
CA THR A 309 -1.24 2.59 -13.44
C THR A 309 -2.31 2.25 -12.41
N ALA A 310 -3.10 1.21 -12.64
CA ALA A 310 -4.23 0.87 -11.78
C ALA A 310 -3.77 0.54 -10.35
N LEU A 311 -2.64 -0.14 -10.18
CA LEU A 311 -2.11 -0.43 -8.85
C LEU A 311 -1.71 0.84 -8.11
N VAL A 312 -0.83 1.66 -8.70
CA VAL A 312 -0.24 2.84 -8.04
C VAL A 312 -1.21 4.01 -7.84
N THR A 313 -2.44 3.89 -8.38
CA THR A 313 -3.56 4.82 -8.19
C THR A 313 -4.65 4.24 -7.28
N GLY A 314 -4.37 3.11 -6.59
CA GLY A 314 -5.31 2.47 -5.66
C GLY A 314 -6.54 1.88 -6.35
N SER A 315 -6.38 1.47 -7.61
CA SER A 315 -7.39 0.96 -8.55
C SER A 315 -8.67 1.81 -8.54
N GLY A 316 -8.47 3.11 -8.82
CA GLY A 316 -9.51 4.15 -8.84
C GLY A 316 -9.82 4.78 -7.48
N ALA A 317 -9.23 4.27 -6.38
CA ALA A 317 -9.36 4.82 -5.04
C ALA A 317 -7.98 5.25 -4.50
N PRO A 318 -7.50 6.47 -4.80
CA PRO A 318 -6.13 6.90 -4.46
C PRO A 318 -5.91 7.13 -2.95
N THR A 319 -6.96 7.01 -2.14
CA THR A 319 -6.95 7.17 -0.69
C THR A 319 -7.84 6.13 -0.02
N ALA A 320 -7.42 5.66 1.15
CA ALA A 320 -8.16 4.74 2.00
C ALA A 320 -9.38 5.39 2.70
N ASN A 321 -9.61 6.71 2.51
CA ASN A 321 -10.66 7.49 3.17
C ASN A 321 -10.60 7.48 4.71
N MET A 322 -9.39 7.31 5.27
CA MET A 322 -9.15 7.42 6.70
C MET A 322 -9.20 8.88 7.16
N VAL A 323 -9.62 9.08 8.39
CA VAL A 323 -9.64 10.37 9.09
C VAL A 323 -8.97 10.25 10.44
N TYR A 324 -8.33 11.34 10.87
CA TYR A 324 -7.71 11.46 12.18
C TYR A 324 -8.57 12.35 13.07
N LYS A 325 -9.01 11.89 14.24
CA LYS A 325 -10.01 12.59 15.05
C LYS A 325 -9.70 12.50 16.53
N LEU A 326 -9.81 13.62 17.22
CA LEU A 326 -9.81 13.68 18.68
C LEU A 326 -11.06 12.95 19.20
N VAL A 327 -10.86 11.92 20.02
CA VAL A 327 -11.95 11.10 20.59
C VAL A 327 -12.02 11.19 22.10
N GLU A 328 -10.96 11.64 22.78
CA GLU A 328 -10.90 11.69 24.23
C GLU A 328 -10.03 12.86 24.71
N VAL A 329 -10.47 13.56 25.75
CA VAL A 329 -9.72 14.63 26.41
C VAL A 329 -9.78 14.44 27.91
N ASP A 330 -8.63 14.33 28.57
CA ASP A 330 -8.49 14.09 30.01
C ASP A 330 -9.36 12.92 30.51
N GLY A 331 -9.45 11.85 29.70
CA GLY A 331 -10.28 10.67 29.97
C GLY A 331 -11.78 10.84 29.67
N ILE A 332 -12.20 12.01 29.19
CA ILE A 332 -13.60 12.31 28.83
C ILE A 332 -13.80 12.04 27.33
N PRO A 333 -14.74 11.15 26.94
CA PRO A 333 -15.12 10.95 25.55
C PRO A 333 -15.62 12.24 24.89
N VAL A 334 -15.07 12.57 23.72
CA VAL A 334 -15.52 13.69 22.88
C VAL A 334 -15.84 13.21 21.47
N GLN A 335 -16.81 13.86 20.82
CA GLN A 335 -17.16 13.53 19.45
C GLN A 335 -17.65 14.75 18.67
N LYS A 336 -17.36 14.75 17.37
CA LYS A 336 -18.00 15.69 16.45
C LYS A 336 -19.42 15.20 16.15
N ARG A 337 -20.40 16.05 16.41
CA ARG A 337 -21.79 15.84 15.99
C ARG A 337 -21.98 16.48 14.62
N SER A 338 -22.20 15.67 13.59
CA SER A 338 -22.61 16.16 12.28
C SER A 338 -23.42 15.10 11.56
N THR A 339 -24.53 15.51 10.94
CA THR A 339 -25.40 14.65 10.14
C THR A 339 -24.55 13.91 9.10
N HIS A 340 -24.63 12.57 9.10
CA HIS A 340 -23.89 11.66 8.21
C HIS A 340 -22.36 11.55 8.42
N LYS A 341 -21.78 12.14 9.47
CA LYS A 341 -20.34 12.02 9.81
C LYS A 341 -20.13 11.90 11.32
N GLU A 342 -20.93 11.07 11.98
CA GLU A 342 -20.78 10.81 13.41
C GLU A 342 -19.50 10.01 13.68
N SER A 343 -18.78 10.37 14.73
CA SER A 343 -17.65 9.63 15.28
C SER A 343 -17.99 9.22 16.70
N LEU A 344 -17.60 8.02 17.13
CA LEU A 344 -17.78 7.59 18.52
C LEU A 344 -16.62 8.10 19.37
N GLY A 345 -16.96 8.80 20.46
CA GLY A 345 -15.98 9.27 21.43
C GLY A 345 -15.39 8.14 22.28
N GLY A 346 -14.33 8.47 22.99
CA GLY A 346 -13.56 7.57 23.85
C GLY A 346 -12.47 6.83 23.08
N ARG A 347 -11.35 6.54 23.77
CA ARG A 347 -10.31 5.65 23.24
C ARG A 347 -10.87 4.24 23.06
N LYS A 348 -10.62 3.65 21.89
CA LYS A 348 -11.11 2.32 21.52
C LYS A 348 -9.98 1.34 21.25
N GLU A 349 -10.28 0.07 21.47
CA GLU A 349 -9.50 -1.09 21.07
C GLU A 349 -10.39 -2.01 20.24
N ALA A 350 -9.79 -2.93 19.48
CA ALA A 350 -10.54 -3.85 18.65
C ALA A 350 -10.03 -5.28 18.75
N LEU A 351 -10.98 -6.20 18.60
CA LEU A 351 -10.74 -7.62 18.42
C LEU A 351 -11.57 -8.14 17.25
N ARG A 352 -11.19 -9.31 16.75
CA ARG A 352 -11.92 -10.01 15.71
C ARG A 352 -12.42 -11.35 16.21
N ARG A 353 -13.71 -11.61 16.02
CA ARG A 353 -14.28 -12.94 16.29
C ARG A 353 -14.18 -13.81 15.05
N ALA A 354 -13.96 -15.09 15.28
CA ALA A 354 -13.93 -16.09 14.23
C ALA A 354 -14.75 -17.33 14.63
N ARG A 355 -15.20 -18.06 13.61
CA ARG A 355 -15.67 -19.44 13.79
C ARG A 355 -14.47 -20.34 14.11
N PRO A 356 -14.68 -21.53 14.67
CA PRO A 356 -13.62 -22.53 14.85
C PRO A 356 -12.87 -22.92 13.57
N SER A 357 -13.48 -22.66 12.38
CA SER A 357 -12.81 -22.83 11.08
C SER A 357 -11.71 -21.80 10.80
N GLY A 358 -11.56 -20.77 11.64
CA GLY A 358 -10.70 -19.61 11.40
C GLY A 358 -11.34 -18.52 10.53
N THR A 359 -12.59 -18.71 10.08
CA THR A 359 -13.30 -17.71 9.29
C THR A 359 -13.77 -16.56 10.18
N ILE A 360 -13.32 -15.34 9.90
CA ILE A 360 -13.71 -14.14 10.65
C ILE A 360 -15.17 -13.81 10.39
N THR A 361 -15.89 -13.40 11.44
CA THR A 361 -17.33 -13.14 11.38
C THR A 361 -17.70 -11.70 11.69
N GLU A 362 -16.93 -11.04 12.53
CA GLU A 362 -17.19 -9.66 12.94
C GLU A 362 -15.92 -9.03 13.52
N GLU A 363 -15.78 -7.72 13.31
CA GLU A 363 -14.86 -6.90 14.07
C GLU A 363 -15.62 -6.25 15.22
N VAL A 364 -15.09 -6.35 16.44
CA VAL A 364 -15.70 -5.78 17.63
C VAL A 364 -14.79 -4.67 18.14
N VAL A 365 -15.28 -3.44 18.03
CA VAL A 365 -14.64 -2.25 18.56
C VAL A 365 -15.25 -1.94 19.92
N HIS A 366 -14.41 -1.77 20.93
CA HIS A 366 -14.83 -1.60 22.32
C HIS A 366 -14.01 -0.53 23.03
N PRO A 367 -14.48 0.00 24.17
CA PRO A 367 -13.72 0.96 24.95
C PRO A 367 -12.40 0.33 25.42
N ALA A 368 -11.31 1.07 25.29
CA ALA A 368 -9.99 0.56 25.63
C ALA A 368 -9.90 0.14 27.11
N GLY A 369 -9.26 -0.99 27.37
CA GLY A 369 -9.17 -1.59 28.71
C GLY A 369 -10.47 -2.21 29.23
N ARG A 370 -11.54 -2.26 28.42
CA ARG A 370 -12.81 -2.92 28.73
C ARG A 370 -13.18 -3.93 27.62
N PRO A 371 -12.40 -5.01 27.45
CA PRO A 371 -12.70 -6.02 26.43
C PRO A 371 -14.06 -6.67 26.71
N PRO A 372 -14.87 -6.95 25.67
CA PRO A 372 -16.11 -7.70 25.86
C PRO A 372 -15.81 -9.13 26.32
N GLU A 373 -16.78 -9.78 26.96
CA GLU A 373 -16.67 -11.21 27.24
C GLU A 373 -16.48 -11.97 25.93
N ALA A 374 -15.37 -12.69 25.83
CA ALA A 374 -15.01 -13.47 24.65
C ALA A 374 -15.80 -14.78 24.64
N ALA A 375 -16.88 -14.82 23.88
CA ALA A 375 -17.49 -16.08 23.48
C ALA A 375 -16.78 -16.60 22.22
N GLY A 376 -15.99 -17.68 22.38
CA GLY A 376 -15.27 -18.34 21.27
C GLY A 376 -13.91 -17.74 20.91
N ASP A 377 -13.37 -18.13 19.75
CA ASP A 377 -12.05 -17.73 19.28
C ASP A 377 -12.03 -16.24 18.90
N CYS A 378 -11.24 -15.46 19.63
CA CYS A 378 -11.07 -14.02 19.43
C CYS A 378 -9.58 -13.68 19.25
N ARG A 379 -9.28 -12.79 18.30
CA ARG A 379 -7.94 -12.22 18.10
C ARG A 379 -7.94 -10.73 18.41
N VAL A 380 -7.12 -10.30 19.36
CA VAL A 380 -6.88 -8.87 19.62
C VAL A 380 -6.15 -8.26 18.42
N LEU A 381 -6.64 -7.13 17.92
CA LEU A 381 -6.07 -6.43 16.76
C LEU A 381 -5.17 -5.27 17.19
N THR A 382 -5.54 -4.59 18.26
CA THR A 382 -4.79 -3.43 18.77
C THR A 382 -3.56 -3.87 19.55
N THR A 383 -2.38 -3.42 19.13
CA THR A 383 -1.09 -3.70 19.77
C THR A 383 -0.34 -2.40 20.08
N PRO A 384 0.53 -2.38 21.10
CA PRO A 384 1.56 -1.33 21.23
C PRO A 384 2.38 -1.19 19.95
N LEU A 385 2.53 0.05 19.46
CA LEU A 385 3.44 0.40 18.36
C LEU A 385 4.54 1.34 18.85
N VAL A 386 4.20 2.32 19.69
CA VAL A 386 5.12 3.30 20.27
C VAL A 386 4.83 3.44 21.76
N ARG A 387 5.88 3.53 22.58
CA ARG A 387 5.80 3.86 24.01
C ARG A 387 6.78 4.96 24.35
N ALA A 388 6.30 6.00 25.03
CA ALA A 388 7.11 7.15 25.42
C ALA A 388 7.94 7.73 24.24
N GLY A 389 7.35 7.79 23.04
CA GLY A 389 7.99 8.27 21.83
C GLY A 389 8.94 7.28 21.12
N GLN A 390 9.11 6.06 21.64
CA GLN A 390 9.99 5.04 21.05
C GLN A 390 9.19 3.91 20.40
N PRO A 391 9.47 3.52 19.15
CA PRO A 391 8.90 2.31 18.56
C PRO A 391 9.21 1.07 19.42
N VAL A 392 8.20 0.22 19.64
CA VAL A 392 8.30 -1.01 20.46
C VAL A 392 7.87 -2.27 19.71
N VAL A 393 7.65 -2.15 18.40
CA VAL A 393 7.29 -3.26 17.51
C VAL A 393 8.34 -3.37 16.42
N ASP A 394 8.63 -4.61 16.01
CA ASP A 394 9.49 -4.86 14.86
C ASP A 394 8.70 -4.70 13.56
N VAL A 395 9.28 -4.00 12.60
CA VAL A 395 8.69 -3.72 11.29
C VAL A 395 9.29 -4.70 10.28
N ASP A 396 8.77 -5.93 10.29
CA ASP A 396 9.15 -6.96 9.34
C ASP A 396 8.16 -7.06 8.18
N LEU A 397 8.66 -6.83 6.97
CA LEU A 397 7.89 -6.94 5.73
C LEU A 397 7.40 -8.36 5.47
N ALA A 398 8.18 -9.39 5.83
CA ALA A 398 7.78 -10.78 5.65
C ALA A 398 6.60 -11.10 6.58
N ALA A 399 6.70 -10.76 7.87
CA ALA A 399 5.60 -10.90 8.81
C ALA A 399 4.33 -10.11 8.39
N ALA A 400 4.48 -8.89 7.88
CA ALA A 400 3.35 -8.10 7.37
C ALA A 400 2.69 -8.79 6.17
N ARG A 401 3.49 -9.31 5.23
CA ARG A 401 3.02 -10.05 4.06
C ARG A 401 2.29 -11.34 4.43
N GLU A 402 2.82 -12.10 5.38
CA GLU A 402 2.17 -13.28 5.92
C GLU A 402 0.85 -12.93 6.61
N LEU A 403 0.80 -11.80 7.32
CA LEU A 403 -0.42 -11.33 7.96
C LEU A 403 -1.51 -11.00 6.92
N VAL A 404 -1.18 -10.32 5.82
CA VAL A 404 -2.13 -10.11 4.70
C VAL A 404 -2.63 -11.44 4.17
N ALA A 405 -1.72 -12.37 3.84
CA ALA A 405 -2.08 -13.66 3.28
C ALA A 405 -3.00 -14.47 4.22
N SER A 406 -2.72 -14.46 5.52
CA SER A 406 -3.57 -15.11 6.53
C SER A 406 -4.92 -14.42 6.68
N GLY A 407 -4.95 -13.08 6.65
CA GLY A 407 -6.16 -12.26 6.70
C GLY A 407 -7.09 -12.57 5.53
N LEU A 408 -6.55 -12.61 4.30
CA LEU A 408 -7.32 -12.94 3.10
C LEU A 408 -7.91 -14.34 3.16
N ARG A 409 -7.17 -15.34 3.68
CA ARG A 409 -7.69 -16.70 3.88
C ARG A 409 -8.77 -16.79 4.96
N SER A 410 -8.76 -15.86 5.92
CA SER A 410 -9.72 -15.84 7.02
C SER A 410 -11.07 -15.22 6.64
N LEU A 411 -11.15 -14.47 5.54
CA LEU A 411 -12.41 -13.84 5.10
C LEU A 411 -13.50 -14.87 4.76
N PRO A 412 -14.78 -14.54 4.97
CA PRO A 412 -15.86 -15.30 4.34
C PRO A 412 -15.72 -15.21 2.81
N TRP A 413 -16.26 -16.19 2.09
CA TRP A 413 -16.05 -16.32 0.63
C TRP A 413 -16.49 -15.07 -0.15
N GLU A 414 -17.55 -14.40 0.32
CA GLU A 414 -18.01 -13.13 -0.25
C GLU A 414 -16.97 -12.01 -0.16
N GLY A 415 -16.08 -12.05 0.83
CA GLY A 415 -15.04 -11.05 1.04
C GLY A 415 -13.99 -11.00 -0.06
N LEU A 416 -13.85 -12.07 -0.85
CA LEU A 416 -12.90 -12.13 -1.98
C LEU A 416 -13.57 -11.82 -3.34
N LYS A 417 -14.88 -11.57 -3.37
CA LYS A 417 -15.61 -11.25 -4.62
C LYS A 417 -15.19 -9.87 -5.15
N LEU A 418 -14.99 -9.79 -6.46
CA LEU A 418 -14.68 -8.52 -7.16
C LEU A 418 -15.92 -7.65 -7.41
N SER A 419 -17.11 -8.25 -7.44
CA SER A 419 -18.37 -7.53 -7.64
C SER A 419 -18.63 -6.54 -6.51
N HIS A 420 -19.34 -5.45 -6.81
CA HIS A 420 -19.73 -4.43 -5.84
C HIS A 420 -20.50 -5.01 -4.64
N GLY A 421 -20.31 -4.37 -3.48
CA GLY A 421 -21.16 -4.51 -2.31
C GLY A 421 -20.45 -4.14 -1.01
N ASP A 422 -21.08 -4.53 0.10
CA ASP A 422 -20.70 -4.17 1.48
C ASP A 422 -19.42 -4.83 1.99
N PRO A 423 -18.84 -4.30 3.10
CA PRO A 423 -17.74 -4.95 3.81
C PRO A 423 -18.00 -6.44 4.09
N ALA A 424 -16.94 -7.25 4.07
CA ALA A 424 -17.01 -8.71 4.19
C ALA A 424 -17.58 -9.18 5.53
N ILE A 425 -17.35 -8.40 6.58
CA ILE A 425 -17.90 -8.62 7.92
C ILE A 425 -18.41 -7.29 8.48
N PRO A 426 -19.40 -7.32 9.39
CA PRO A 426 -19.82 -6.15 10.12
C PRO A 426 -18.76 -5.70 11.13
N THR A 427 -18.79 -4.40 11.43
CA THR A 427 -18.10 -3.82 12.60
C THR A 427 -19.14 -3.54 13.68
N LEU A 428 -19.06 -4.26 14.80
CA LEU A 428 -19.86 -4.03 16.00
C LEU A 428 -19.15 -2.98 16.87
N GLN A 429 -19.87 -1.91 17.22
CA GLN A 429 -19.37 -0.85 18.09
C GLN A 429 -20.00 -0.99 19.48
N ILE A 430 -19.17 -1.23 20.50
CA ILE A 430 -19.58 -1.22 21.91
C ILE A 430 -19.35 0.20 22.46
N PRO A 431 -20.40 0.92 22.88
CA PRO A 431 -20.26 2.28 23.40
C PRO A 431 -19.51 2.32 24.74
N ALA A 432 -18.91 3.48 25.03
CA ALA A 432 -18.10 3.77 26.21
C ALA A 432 -18.86 3.84 27.54
#